data_AF-A0A3C0BVF8-F1
#
_entry.id   AF-A0A3C0BVF8-F1
#
_cell.length_a   1.000
_cell.length_b   1.000
_cell.length_c   1.000
_cell.angle_alpha   90.00
_cell.angle_beta   90.00
_cell.angle_gamma   90.00
#
_symmetry.space_group_name_H-M   'P 1'
#
loop_
_entity.id
_entity.type
_entity.pdbx_description
1 polymer ?
#
loop_
_entity_poly.entity_id
_entity_poly.type
_entity_poly.pdbx_seq_one_letter_code
_entity_poly.pdbx_strand_id
1 'polypeptide(L)' 'MHDSLNICLGCNGPLIEIDHYGERLVGCIECNRWSWQGSKRLFMELPDEDLEALRTMVLR' A
#
# COMPACT_ATOMS: atom_id res chain seq x y z
N MET A 1 11.20 -0.68 20.86
CA MET A 1 9.94 -1.16 20.25
C MET A 1 9.20 0.07 19.74
N HIS A 2 9.27 0.36 18.45
CA HIS A 2 8.49 1.41 17.79
C HIS A 2 8.15 0.88 16.39
N ASP A 3 7.27 -0.11 16.36
CA ASP A 3 6.62 -0.59 15.15
C ASP A 3 5.40 0.32 14.93
N SER A 4 5.64 1.47 14.31
CA SER A 4 4.61 2.50 14.09
C SER A 4 4.44 2.85 12.61
N LEU A 5 4.84 1.96 11.71
CA LEU A 5 4.89 2.22 10.27
C LEU A 5 3.96 1.33 9.44
N ASN A 6 2.87 0.83 10.02
CA ASN A 6 1.83 0.09 9.30
C ASN A 6 0.53 0.91 9.13
N ILE A 7 0.61 2.24 9.31
CA ILE A 7 -0.54 3.13 9.12
C ILE A 7 -0.20 4.29 8.17
N CYS A 8 -1.13 4.64 7.30
CA CYS A 8 -0.99 5.74 6.37
C CYS A 8 -1.13 7.07 7.10
N LEU A 9 -0.20 8.01 6.90
CA LEU A 9 -0.27 9.34 7.54
C LEU A 9 -1.40 10.23 6.98
N GLY A 10 -1.97 9.88 5.82
CA GLY A 10 -3.05 10.65 5.18
C GLY A 10 -4.43 10.28 5.72
N CYS A 11 -4.78 9.00 5.67
CA CYS A 11 -6.09 8.50 6.11
C CYS A 11 -6.07 7.78 7.47
N ASN A 12 -4.91 7.62 8.08
CA ASN A 12 -4.70 6.84 9.31
C ASN A 12 -5.17 5.37 9.21
N GLY A 13 -5.36 4.88 7.99
CA GLY A 13 -5.75 3.51 7.68
C GLY A 13 -4.55 2.56 7.64
N PRO A 14 -4.79 1.24 7.64
CA PRO A 14 -3.72 0.25 7.58
C PRO A 14 -2.99 0.32 6.23
N LEU A 15 -1.67 0.20 6.29
CA LEU A 15 -0.84 -0.09 5.11
C LEU A 15 -0.85 -1.60 4.88
N ILE A 16 -0.96 -2.01 3.62
CA ILE A 16 -0.89 -3.41 3.22
C ILE A 16 0.33 -3.64 2.35
N GLU A 17 0.83 -4.87 2.38
CA GLU A 17 1.87 -5.35 1.47
C GLU A 17 1.20 -6.12 0.33
N ILE A 18 1.60 -5.84 -0.91
CA ILE A 18 1.16 -6.54 -2.11
C ILE A 18 2.39 -7.02 -2.90
N ASP A 19 2.23 -8.13 -3.60
CA ASP A 19 3.17 -8.53 -4.65
C ASP A 19 2.70 -7.91 -5.97
N HIS A 20 3.53 -7.03 -6.55
CA HIS A 20 3.28 -6.38 -7.82
C HIS A 20 4.39 -6.79 -8.78
N TYR A 21 4.08 -7.73 -9.68
CA TYR A 21 5.02 -8.30 -10.65
C TYR A 21 6.31 -8.86 -10.02
N GLY A 22 6.21 -9.48 -8.83
CA GLY A 22 7.36 -10.02 -8.09
C GLY A 22 8.10 -9.00 -7.22
N GLU A 23 7.64 -7.75 -7.18
CA GLU A 23 8.13 -6.74 -6.25
C GLU A 23 7.16 -6.53 -5.09
N ARG A 24 7.69 -6.41 -3.86
CA ARG A 24 6.87 -6.14 -2.67
C ARG A 24 6.65 -4.65 -2.50
N LEU A 25 5.41 -4.24 -2.73
CA LEU A 25 4.95 -2.88 -2.47
C LEU A 25 4.20 -2.83 -1.15
N VAL A 26 4.52 -1.84 -0.33
CA VAL A 26 3.79 -1.51 0.89
C VAL A 26 3.09 -0.17 0.68
N GLY A 27 1.78 -0.13 0.90
CA GLY A 27 1.00 1.05 0.58
C GLY A 27 -0.39 1.09 1.16
N CYS A 28 -1.03 2.23 0.96
CA CYS A 28 -2.41 2.44 1.38
C CYS A 28 -3.33 2.35 0.17
N ILE A 29 -4.31 1.44 0.21
CA ILE A 29 -5.36 1.35 -0.80
C ILE A 29 -6.20 2.63 -0.85
N GLU A 30 -6.56 3.19 0.31
CA GLU A 30 -7.44 4.38 0.38
C GLU A 30 -6.78 5.62 -0.24
N CYS A 31 -5.50 5.84 0.04
CA CYS A 31 -4.75 6.96 -0.51
C CYS A 31 -4.09 6.65 -1.86
N ASN A 32 -4.19 5.42 -2.36
CA ASN A 32 -3.46 4.90 -3.51
C ASN A 32 -1.96 5.25 -3.49
N ARG A 33 -1.29 5.06 -2.35
CA ARG A 33 0.13 5.38 -2.18
C ARG A 33 0.94 4.15 -1.87
N TRP A 34 1.79 3.74 -2.82
CA TRP A 34 2.56 2.51 -2.75
C TRP A 34 4.05 2.79 -2.81
N SER A 35 4.83 2.10 -2.00
CA SER A 35 6.30 2.22 -2.00
C SER A 35 6.90 0.85 -1.82
N TRP A 36 8.01 0.58 -2.51
CA TRP A 36 8.77 -0.65 -2.30
C TRP A 36 9.24 -0.78 -0.85
N GLN A 37 9.24 -2.00 -0.36
CA GLN A 37 9.75 -2.33 0.97
C GLN A 37 11.23 -1.90 1.07
N GLY A 38 11.53 -0.94 1.95
CA GLY A 38 12.88 -0.38 2.14
C GLY A 38 13.19 0.89 1.33
N SER A 39 12.35 1.26 0.37
CA SER A 39 12.42 2.56 -0.31
C SER A 39 11.77 3.65 0.54
N LYS A 40 12.49 4.75 0.78
CA LYS A 40 12.04 5.82 1.69
C LYS A 40 11.29 6.97 1.00
N ARG A 41 11.26 7.07 -0.34
CA ARG A 41 10.91 8.34 -1.01
C ARG A 41 10.19 8.25 -2.36
N LEU A 42 9.92 7.06 -2.90
CA LEU A 42 9.21 6.92 -4.16
C LEU A 42 7.84 6.31 -3.89
N PHE A 43 6.82 7.15 -4.01
CA PHE A 43 5.44 6.71 -4.01
C PHE A 43 4.98 6.52 -5.45
N MET A 44 4.35 5.39 -5.72
CA MET A 44 3.67 5.05 -6.94
C MET A 44 2.18 4.97 -6.67
N GLU A 45 1.40 5.38 -7.66
CA GLU A 45 -0.05 5.21 -7.70
C GLU A 45 -0.35 3.99 -8.57
N LEU A 46 -1.21 3.09 -8.09
CA LEU A 46 -1.69 1.98 -8.89
C LEU A 46 -2.82 2.44 -9.82
N PRO A 47 -3.03 1.76 -10.96
CA PRO A 47 -4.22 1.95 -11.78
C PRO A 47 -5.50 1.70 -10.97
N ASP A 48 -6.59 2.38 -11.32
CA ASP A 48 -7.89 2.19 -10.66
C ASP A 48 -8.35 0.73 -10.71
N GLU A 49 -8.09 0.02 -11.81
CA GLU A 49 -8.45 -1.40 -11.98
C GLU A 49 -7.73 -2.31 -10.97
N ASP A 50 -6.42 -2.12 -10.78
CA ASP A 50 -5.63 -2.84 -9.77
C ASP A 50 -6.08 -2.45 -8.36
N LEU A 51 -6.40 -1.17 -8.14
CA LEU A 51 -6.87 -0.69 -6.83
C LEU A 51 -8.23 -1.31 -6.46
N GLU A 52 -9.15 -1.41 -7.41
CA GLU A 52 -10.43 -2.10 -7.23
C GLU A 52 -10.21 -3.59 -6.96
N ALA A 53 -9.32 -4.25 -7.71
CA ALA A 53 -8.98 -5.65 -7.45
C ALA A 53 -8.46 -5.83 -6.01
N LEU A 54 -7.56 -4.96 -5.55
CA LEU A 54 -7.05 -4.99 -4.18
C LEU A 54 -8.13 -4.73 -3.14
N ARG A 55 -9.05 -3.78 -3.38
CA ARG A 55 -10.20 -3.54 -2.49
C ARG A 55 -11.05 -4.80 -2.35
N THR A 56 -11.32 -5.52 -3.44
CA THR A 56 -12.11 -6.75 -3.39
C THR A 56 -11.39 -7.91 -2.69
N MET A 57 -10.05 -7.92 -2.69
CA MET A 57 -9.25 -8.95 -2.01
C MET A 57 -9.09 -8.69 -0.51
N VAL A 58 -8.97 -7.43 -0.09
CA VAL A 58 -8.71 -7.05 1.32
C VAL A 58 -9.98 -6.93 2.16
N LEU A 59 -11.14 -6.70 1.54
CA LEU A 59 -12.45 -6.66 2.23
C LEU A 59 -13.07 -8.05 2.48
N ARG A 60 -12.29 -9.13 2.40
CA ARG A 60 -12.79 -10.51 2.49
C ARG A 60 -12.35 -11.22 3.78
#